data_AF-A0A321LCL8-F1
#
_entry.id   AF-A0A321LCL8-F1
#
_cell.length_a   1.000
_cell.length_b   1.000
_cell.length_c   1.000
_cell.angle_alpha   90.00
_cell.angle_beta   90.00
_cell.angle_gamma   90.00
#
_symmetry.space_group_name_H-M   'P 1'
#
loop_
_entity.id
_entity.type
_entity.pdbx_description
1 polymer ?
#
loop_
_entity_poly.entity_id
_entity_poly.type
_entity_poly.pdbx_seq_one_letter_code
_entity_poly.pdbx_strand_id
1 'polypeptide(L)'
;MRALWNPASEQQDLFETGVARSLLDQLLTDSRLYTQSKDHKNLLDFVVRLRNFAPFNAMLLQVQKPGLSYAASARDWRERFGRTPKEGARPLMVS
;
A
#
# COMPACT_ATOMS: atom_id res chain seq x y z
N MET A 1 28.59 17.48 -7.25
CA MET A 1 27.30 17.00 -7.77
C MET A 1 26.19 17.70 -6.99
N ARG A 2 25.43 18.60 -7.62
CA ARG A 2 24.25 19.27 -7.01
C ARG A 2 23.03 18.41 -7.32
N ALA A 3 22.31 17.95 -6.29
CA ALA A 3 20.96 17.41 -6.48
C ALA A 3 20.06 18.56 -6.98
N LEU A 4 19.48 18.38 -8.17
CA LEU A 4 18.50 19.32 -8.71
C LEU A 4 17.23 19.18 -7.87
N TRP A 5 17.05 20.09 -6.92
CA TRP A 5 15.77 20.28 -6.26
C TRP A 5 14.71 20.61 -7.31
N ASN A 6 13.70 19.75 -7.44
CA ASN A 6 12.55 19.98 -8.29
C ASN A 6 11.31 20.23 -7.41
N PRO A 7 10.82 21.48 -7.29
CA PRO A 7 9.64 21.77 -6.48
C PRO A 7 8.36 21.10 -7.04
N ALA A 8 8.34 20.74 -8.32
CA ALA A 8 7.22 20.05 -8.92
C ALA A 8 7.03 18.62 -8.40
N SER A 9 8.13 17.92 -8.03
CA SER A 9 8.02 16.57 -7.45
C SER A 9 7.46 16.56 -6.03
N GLU A 10 7.76 17.58 -5.22
CA GLU A 10 7.14 17.73 -3.89
C GLU A 10 5.67 18.12 -3.99
N GLN A 11 5.31 19.01 -4.92
CA GLN A 11 3.91 19.38 -5.13
C GLN A 11 3.09 18.20 -5.65
N GLN A 12 3.67 17.37 -6.52
CA GLN A 12 3.05 16.11 -6.96
C GLN A 12 2.88 15.13 -5.79
N ASP A 13 3.90 14.94 -4.95
CA ASP A 13 3.83 14.04 -3.80
C ASP A 13 2.80 14.50 -2.74
N LEU A 14 2.69 15.80 -2.51
CA LEU A 14 1.68 16.39 -1.61
C LEU A 14 0.26 16.26 -2.17
N PHE A 15 0.09 16.44 -3.50
CA PHE A 15 -1.20 16.30 -4.16
C PHE A 15 -1.66 14.84 -4.22
N GLU A 16 -0.75 13.92 -4.54
CA GLU A 16 -0.95 12.47 -4.45
C GLU A 16 -1.31 12.06 -3.02
N THR A 17 -0.61 12.59 -2.01
CA THR A 17 -0.93 12.35 -0.60
C THR A 17 -2.34 12.84 -0.24
N GLY A 18 -2.75 14.01 -0.72
CA GLY A 18 -4.08 14.57 -0.49
C GLY A 18 -5.20 13.78 -1.16
N VAL A 19 -5.00 13.38 -2.42
CA VAL A 19 -5.93 12.54 -3.18
C VAL A 19 -6.04 11.15 -2.55
N ALA A 20 -4.91 10.53 -2.20
CA ALA A 20 -4.90 9.24 -1.51
C ALA A 20 -5.67 9.31 -0.18
N ARG A 21 -5.50 10.39 0.58
CA ARG A 21 -6.20 10.61 1.86
C ARG A 21 -7.71 10.77 1.67
N SER A 22 -8.14 11.52 0.66
CA SER A 22 -9.56 11.68 0.32
C SER A 22 -10.19 10.37 -0.15
N LEU A 23 -9.49 9.60 -1.00
CA LEU A 23 -9.96 8.29 -1.47
C LEU A 23 -10.05 7.28 -0.32
N LEU A 24 -9.09 7.32 0.61
CA LEU A 24 -9.09 6.58 1.87
C LEU A 24 -10.29 6.95 2.73
N ASP A 25 -10.52 8.24 2.98
CA ASP A 25 -11.63 8.72 3.80
C ASP A 25 -12.99 8.32 3.20
N GLN A 26 -13.10 8.36 1.87
CA GLN A 26 -14.26 7.88 1.14
C GLN A 26 -14.45 6.37 1.31
N LEU A 27 -13.42 5.55 1.07
CA LEU A 27 -13.45 4.10 1.30
C LEU A 27 -13.79 3.74 2.73
N LEU A 28 -13.23 4.44 3.71
CA LEU A 28 -13.49 4.22 5.14
C LEU A 28 -14.93 4.60 5.49
N THR A 29 -15.44 5.71 4.93
CA THR A 29 -16.82 6.16 5.11
C THR A 29 -17.82 5.19 4.47
N ASP A 30 -17.53 4.73 3.25
CA ASP A 30 -18.35 3.76 2.53
C ASP A 30 -18.28 2.38 3.21
N SER A 31 -17.18 2.08 3.88
CA SER A 31 -16.98 0.84 4.66
C SER A 31 -17.50 0.91 6.10
N ARG A 32 -18.23 1.95 6.51
CA ARG A 32 -18.83 2.09 7.87
C ARG A 32 -19.71 0.91 8.33
N LEU A 33 -19.94 -0.08 7.48
CA LEU A 33 -20.44 -1.42 7.82
C LEU A 33 -19.45 -2.29 8.65
N TYR A 34 -18.14 -1.99 8.70
CA TYR A 34 -17.15 -2.70 9.54
C TYR A 34 -17.13 -2.18 10.98
N THR A 35 -18.21 -2.47 11.71
CA THR A 35 -18.58 -1.94 13.03
C THR A 35 -17.81 -2.54 14.22
N GLN A 36 -16.50 -2.78 14.10
CA GLN A 36 -15.63 -2.97 15.28
C GLN A 36 -14.32 -2.18 15.13
N SER A 37 -14.14 -1.19 16.02
CA SER A 37 -12.97 -0.29 16.08
C SER A 37 -11.62 -1.02 15.99
N LYS A 38 -11.56 -2.25 16.51
CA LYS A 38 -10.36 -3.10 16.48
C LYS A 38 -9.96 -3.51 15.06
N ASP A 39 -10.90 -3.95 14.24
CA ASP A 39 -10.61 -4.42 12.88
C ASP A 39 -10.24 -3.27 11.96
N HIS A 40 -10.90 -2.11 12.16
CA HIS A 40 -10.55 -0.87 11.50
C HIS A 40 -9.11 -0.42 11.86
N LYS A 41 -8.75 -0.44 13.14
CA LYS A 41 -7.38 -0.12 13.58
C LYS A 41 -6.37 -1.10 13.00
N ASN A 42 -6.66 -2.40 13.01
CA ASN A 42 -5.78 -3.42 12.43
C ASN A 42 -5.55 -3.21 10.93
N LEU A 43 -6.57 -2.76 10.20
CA LEU A 43 -6.46 -2.41 8.79
C LEU A 43 -5.53 -1.20 8.59
N LEU A 44 -5.72 -0.13 9.36
CA LEU A 44 -4.84 1.04 9.30
C LEU A 44 -3.39 0.70 9.69
N ASP A 45 -3.20 -0.09 10.75
CA ASP A 45 -1.88 -0.58 11.19
C ASP A 45 -1.22 -1.47 10.11
N PHE A 46 -2.01 -2.20 9.31
CA PHE A 46 -1.50 -2.93 8.15
C PHE A 46 -1.05 -1.99 7.04
N VAL A 47 -1.89 -1.04 6.66
CA VAL A 47 -1.59 -0.07 5.59
C VAL A 47 -0.32 0.73 5.91
N VAL A 48 -0.16 1.21 7.14
CA VAL A 48 1.04 1.97 7.57
C VAL A 48 2.33 1.13 7.55
N ARG A 49 2.23 -0.20 7.69
CA ARG A 49 3.39 -1.10 7.58
C ARG A 49 3.83 -1.33 6.13
N LEU A 50 2.91 -1.29 5.17
CA LEU A 50 3.19 -1.50 3.75
C LEU A 50 3.50 -0.19 3.01
N ARG A 51 4.50 0.55 3.50
CA ARG A 51 4.88 1.87 2.98
C ARG A 51 5.31 1.91 1.52
N ASN A 52 5.64 0.76 0.92
CA ASN A 52 6.02 0.66 -0.49
C ASN A 52 4.81 0.53 -1.42
N PHE A 53 3.58 0.52 -0.89
CA PHE A 53 2.34 0.42 -1.66
C PHE A 53 1.46 1.63 -1.41
N ALA A 54 0.78 2.09 -2.45
CA ALA A 54 -0.32 3.04 -2.29
C ALA A 54 -1.36 2.45 -1.30
N PRO A 55 -2.01 3.28 -0.47
CA PRO A 55 -2.91 2.78 0.57
C PRO A 55 -4.01 1.85 0.08
N PHE A 56 -4.58 2.13 -1.10
CA PHE A 56 -5.57 1.26 -1.74
C PHE A 56 -5.00 -0.13 -2.06
N ASN A 57 -3.80 -0.19 -2.64
CA ASN A 57 -3.11 -1.45 -2.92
C ASN A 57 -2.80 -2.22 -1.63
N ALA A 58 -2.42 -1.52 -0.55
CA ALA A 58 -2.26 -2.16 0.75
C ALA A 58 -3.58 -2.73 1.29
N MET A 59 -4.69 -2.01 1.19
CA MET A 59 -6.00 -2.53 1.58
C MET A 59 -6.41 -3.76 0.76
N LEU A 60 -6.20 -3.74 -0.57
CA LEU A 60 -6.45 -4.88 -1.43
C LEU A 60 -5.61 -6.11 -1.03
N LEU A 61 -4.35 -5.91 -0.64
CA LEU A 61 -3.49 -6.98 -0.17
C LEU A 61 -3.99 -7.59 1.15
N GLN A 62 -4.50 -6.76 2.08
CA GLN A 62 -5.08 -7.24 3.33
C GLN A 62 -6.32 -8.10 3.10
N VAL A 63 -7.17 -7.72 2.13
CA VAL A 63 -8.37 -8.51 1.76
C VAL A 63 -7.98 -9.83 1.08
N GLN A 64 -7.03 -9.80 0.16
CA GLN A 64 -6.59 -10.99 -0.58
C GLN A 64 -5.83 -11.99 0.30
N LYS A 65 -5.01 -11.50 1.24
CA LYS A 65 -4.19 -12.33 2.13
C LYS A 65 -4.03 -11.68 3.52
N PRO A 66 -5.02 -11.85 4.41
CA PRO A 66 -4.95 -11.32 5.76
C PRO A 66 -3.71 -11.83 6.51
N GLY A 67 -3.04 -10.94 7.24
CA GLY A 67 -1.85 -11.29 8.03
C GLY A 67 -0.53 -11.28 7.25
N LEU A 68 -0.54 -10.83 6.00
CA LEU A 68 0.68 -10.61 5.22
C LEU A 68 1.65 -9.69 5.97
N SER A 69 2.90 -10.12 6.16
CA SER A 69 3.92 -9.30 6.81
C SER A 69 4.75 -8.49 5.81
N TYR A 70 4.82 -8.96 4.56
CA TYR A 70 5.62 -8.35 3.51
C TYR A 70 4.98 -8.59 2.14
N ALA A 71 4.87 -7.53 1.34
CA ALA A 71 4.52 -7.60 -0.08
C ALA A 71 5.63 -6.93 -0.89
N ALA A 72 5.88 -7.44 -2.09
CA ALA A 72 6.86 -6.90 -3.01
C ALA A 72 6.51 -7.38 -4.42
N SER A 73 6.81 -6.54 -5.42
CA SER A 73 6.73 -6.95 -6.81
C SER A 73 7.74 -8.08 -7.11
N ALA A 74 7.54 -8.84 -8.18
CA ALA A 74 8.52 -9.84 -8.61
C ALA A 74 9.90 -9.21 -8.88
N ARG A 75 9.91 -7.96 -9.35
CA ARG A 75 11.12 -7.16 -9.54
C ARG A 75 11.80 -6.85 -8.20
N ASP A 76 11.07 -6.36 -7.21
CA ASP A 76 11.61 -6.09 -5.86
C ASP A 76 12.18 -7.34 -5.21
N TRP A 77 11.49 -8.49 -5.33
CA TRP A 77 12.01 -9.76 -4.83
C TRP A 77 13.37 -10.09 -5.41
N ARG A 78 13.55 -9.88 -6.72
CA ARG A 78 14.80 -10.14 -7.40
C ARG A 78 15.89 -9.11 -7.05
N GLU A 79 15.57 -7.83 -7.16
CA GLU A 79 16.54 -6.74 -7.07
C GLU A 79 16.96 -6.41 -5.63
N ARG A 80 16.02 -6.47 -4.68
CA ARG A 80 16.26 -6.06 -3.28
C ARG A 80 16.55 -7.24 -2.36
N PHE A 81 16.01 -8.42 -2.68
CA PHE A 81 16.12 -9.59 -1.81
C PHE A 81 16.89 -10.75 -2.44
N GLY A 82 17.24 -10.67 -3.73
CA GLY A 82 17.89 -11.78 -4.44
C GLY A 82 17.02 -13.04 -4.48
N ARG A 83 15.71 -12.91 -4.35
CA ARG A 83 14.73 -14.01 -4.29
C ARG A 83 13.84 -14.00 -5.52
N THR A 84 13.36 -15.18 -5.89
CA THR A 84 12.32 -15.34 -6.90
C THR A 84 11.05 -15.88 -6.25
N PRO A 85 9.86 -15.43 -6.68
CA PRO A 85 8.62 -16.10 -6.32
C PRO A 85 8.71 -17.58 -6.68
N LYS A 86 8.27 -18.46 -5.76
CA LYS A 86 8.23 -19.90 -6.01
C LYS A 86 7.28 -20.22 -7.16
N GLU A 87 7.59 -21.26 -7.92
CA GLU A 87 6.71 -21.77 -8.95
C GLU A 87 5.35 -22.17 -8.33
N GLY A 88 4.25 -21.75 -8.94
CA GLY A 88 2.90 -21.93 -8.41
C GLY A 88 2.50 -20.98 -7.26
N ALA A 89 3.32 -19.98 -6.91
CA ALA A 89 2.90 -18.96 -5.96
C ALA A 89 1.66 -18.21 -6.48
N ARG A 90 0.63 -18.08 -5.61
CA ARG A 90 -0.58 -17.32 -5.95
C ARG A 90 -0.22 -15.82 -6.08
N PRO A 91 -0.36 -15.22 -7.26
CA PRO A 91 -0.11 -13.79 -7.43
C PRO A 91 -1.17 -13.00 -6.65
N LEU A 92 -0.76 -11.87 -6.10
CA LEU A 92 -1.67 -10.89 -5.49
C LEU A 92 -1.83 -9.73 -6.47
N MET A 93 -3.07 -9.28 -6.66
CA MET A 93 -3.38 -8.15 -7.52
C MET A 93 -3.08 -6.84 -6.81
N VAL A 94 -2.37 -5.96 -7.50
CA VAL A 94 -2.13 -4.56 -7.15
C VAL A 94 -2.26 -3.73 -8.44
N SER A 95 -2.84 -2.53 -8.36
CA SER A 95 -2.97 -1.63 -9.51
C SER A 95 -1.74 -0.74 -9.70
#